data_AF-A0A6P0U2E3-F1
#
_entry.id   AF-A0A6P0U2E3-F1
#
_cell.length_a   1.000
_cell.length_b   1.000
_cell.length_c   1.000
_cell.angle_alpha   90.00
_cell.angle_beta   90.00
_cell.angle_gamma   90.00
#
_symmetry.space_group_name_H-M   'P 1'
#
loop_
_entity.id
_entity.type
_entity.pdbx_description
1 polymer ?
#
loop_
_entity_poly.entity_id
_entity_poly.type
_entity_poly.pdbx_seq_one_letter_code
_entity_poly.pdbx_strand_id
1 'polypeptide(L)' 'LVVVDRFFPSSKTCSYCGHVQDMPLSLRTYECQSCGISIDRDLNASINLRNAVGLTVDACG' A
#
# COMPACT_ATOMS: atom_id res chain seq x y z
N LEU A 1 -16.51 -5.92 8.78
CA LEU A 1 -15.42 -5.00 9.14
C LEU A 1 -14.14 -5.81 9.11
N VAL A 2 -13.15 -5.42 8.30
CA VAL A 2 -11.84 -6.06 8.29
C VAL A 2 -10.86 -5.11 8.97
N VAL A 3 -10.13 -5.64 9.96
CA VAL A 3 -9.21 -4.88 10.78
C VAL A 3 -7.81 -5.09 10.22
N VAL A 4 -7.21 -4.00 9.72
CA VAL A 4 -5.79 -3.97 9.33
C VAL A 4 -5.00 -3.40 10.49
N ASP A 5 -3.75 -3.85 10.67
CA ASP A 5 -2.88 -3.31 11.71
C ASP A 5 -2.72 -1.78 11.58
N ARG A 6 -2.70 -1.09 12.73
CA ARG A 6 -2.64 0.38 12.78
C ARG A 6 -1.34 0.93 12.17
N PHE A 7 -0.27 0.16 12.20
CA PHE A 7 1.04 0.53 11.68
C PHE A 7 1.33 -0.09 10.30
N PHE A 8 0.30 -0.63 9.63
CA PHE A 8 0.45 -1.14 8.27
C PHE A 8 0.96 -0.02 7.34
N PRO A 9 2.11 -0.20 6.67
CA PRO A 9 2.78 0.85 5.91
C PRO A 9 2.12 1.15 4.55
N SER A 10 0.80 1.36 4.50
CA SER A 10 0.01 1.50 3.28
C SER A 10 0.51 2.60 2.33
N SER A 11 0.99 3.72 2.86
CA SER A 11 1.52 4.84 2.04
C SER A 11 2.97 4.64 1.60
N LYS A 12 3.68 3.68 2.18
CA LYS A 12 5.10 3.36 1.92
C LYS A 12 5.27 2.14 1.02
N THR A 13 4.30 1.20 1.06
CA THR A 13 4.28 -0.01 0.24
C THR A 13 3.87 0.31 -1.20
N CYS A 14 4.52 -0.28 -2.19
CA CYS A 14 4.10 -0.18 -3.57
C CYS A 14 2.91 -1.11 -3.80
N SER A 15 1.79 -0.55 -4.27
CA SER A 15 0.60 -1.33 -4.60
C SER A 15 0.77 -2.30 -5.78
N TYR A 16 1.80 -2.11 -6.60
CA TYR A 16 2.07 -2.94 -7.77
C TYR A 16 3.05 -4.10 -7.45
N CYS A 17 4.18 -3.80 -6.81
CA CYS A 17 5.24 -4.79 -6.58
C CYS A 17 5.50 -5.14 -5.10
N GLY A 18 4.82 -4.49 -4.15
CA GLY A 18 5.00 -4.72 -2.72
C GLY A 18 6.26 -4.12 -2.10
N HIS A 19 7.12 -3.46 -2.87
CA HIS A 19 8.32 -2.80 -2.35
C HIS A 19 7.97 -1.71 -1.33
N VAL A 20 8.60 -1.73 -0.16
CA VAL A 20 8.43 -0.71 0.88
C VAL A 20 9.57 0.29 0.79
N GLN A 21 9.23 1.56 0.66
CA GLN A 21 10.19 2.67 0.60
C GLN A 21 9.75 3.82 1.49
N ASP A 22 10.65 4.76 1.77
CA ASP A 22 10.27 5.94 2.52
C ASP A 22 9.41 6.90 1.70
N MET A 23 8.36 7.41 2.36
CA MET A 23 7.40 8.31 1.76
C MET A 23 7.17 9.52 2.70
N PRO A 24 7.97 10.60 2.56
CA PRO A 24 7.78 11.84 3.29
C PRO A 24 6.38 12.44 3.06
N LEU A 25 5.82 13.08 4.09
CA LEU A 25 4.49 13.69 4.01
C LEU A 25 4.36 14.79 2.94
N SER A 26 5.48 15.42 2.56
CA SER A 26 5.54 16.42 1.49
C SER A 26 5.38 15.84 0.09
N LEU A 27 5.72 14.56 -0.11
CA LEU A 27 5.58 13.91 -1.41
C LEU A 27 4.13 13.45 -1.61
N ARG A 28 3.48 13.97 -2.65
CA ARG A 28 2.10 13.60 -3.03
C ARG A 28 2.07 12.51 -4.10
N THR A 29 3.13 12.41 -4.91
CA THR A 29 3.28 11.36 -5.93
C THR A 29 4.16 10.25 -5.39
N TYR A 30 3.65 9.03 -5.36
CA TYR A 30 4.40 7.82 -5.05
C TYR A 30 5.12 7.32 -6.31
N GLU A 31 6.45 7.37 -6.29
CA GLU A 31 7.31 6.82 -7.35
C GLU A 31 8.08 5.62 -6.83
N CYS A 32 7.76 4.42 -7.29
CA CYS A 32 8.42 3.22 -6.80
C CYS A 32 9.84 3.09 -7.33
N GLN A 33 10.81 2.96 -6.42
CA GLN A 33 12.22 2.75 -6.77
C GLN A 33 12.51 1.34 -7.33
N SER A 34 11.58 0.39 -7.17
CA SER A 34 11.74 -1.00 -7.63
C SER A 34 11.12 -1.23 -9.01
N CYS A 35 9.87 -0.81 -9.23
CA CYS A 35 9.14 -1.07 -10.48
C CYS A 35 8.87 0.18 -11.33
N GLY A 36 9.19 1.38 -10.85
CA GLY A 36 9.03 2.62 -11.59
C GLY A 36 7.59 3.13 -11.73
N ILE A 37 6.60 2.53 -11.05
CA ILE A 37 5.23 3.06 -11.06
C ILE A 37 5.19 4.45 -10.43
N SER A 38 4.51 5.39 -11.08
CA SER A 38 4.25 6.75 -10.57
C SER A 38 2.74 6.96 -10.49
N ILE A 39 2.22 7.06 -9.27
CA ILE A 39 0.78 7.26 -8.98
C ILE A 39 0.61 8.19 -7.78
N ASP A 40 -0.60 8.73 -7.58
CA ASP A 40 -0.92 9.47 -6.36
C ASP A 40 -0.72 8.61 -5.10
N ARG A 41 -0.12 9.20 -4.06
CA ARG A 41 0.21 8.51 -2.80
C ARG A 41 -1.04 8.00 -2.09
N ASP A 42 -2.11 8.77 -2.08
CA ASP A 42 -3.34 8.44 -1.37
C ASP A 42 -4.08 7.33 -2.15
N LEU A 43 -4.03 7.36 -3.49
CA LEU A 43 -4.45 6.25 -4.34
C LEU A 43 -3.64 4.97 -4.07
N ASN A 44 -2.30 5.04 -4.04
CA ASN A 44 -1.44 3.91 -3.71
C ASN A 44 -1.81 3.30 -2.35
N ALA A 45 -1.99 4.13 -1.32
CA ALA A 45 -2.39 3.70 0.01
C ALA A 45 -3.76 3.03 0.02
N SER A 46 -4.74 3.58 -0.71
CA SER A 46 -6.08 3.01 -0.80
C SER A 46 -6.08 1.60 -1.43
N ILE A 47 -5.25 1.38 -2.45
CA ILE A 47 -5.09 0.06 -3.09
C ILE A 47 -4.44 -0.91 -2.12
N ASN A 48 -3.40 -0.49 -1.40
CA ASN A 48 -2.75 -1.34 -0.39
C ASN A 48 -3.70 -1.74 0.73
N LEU A 49 -4.53 -0.82 1.22
CA LEU A 49 -5.54 -1.13 2.23
C LEU A 49 -6.58 -2.11 1.69
N ARG A 50 -7.05 -1.91 0.46
CA ARG A 50 -7.97 -2.86 -0.21
C ARG A 50 -7.35 -4.25 -0.33
N ASN A 51 -6.07 -4.34 -0.72
CA ASN A 51 -5.38 -5.63 -0.88
C ASN A 51 -5.14 -6.32 0.47
N ALA A 52 -4.77 -5.56 1.52
CA ALA A 52 -4.62 -6.09 2.86
C ALA A 52 -5.93 -6.67 3.41
N VAL A 53 -7.07 -6.07 3.03
CA VAL A 53 -8.41 -6.60 3.37
C VAL A 53 -8.70 -7.91 2.61
N GLY A 54 -8.34 -7.99 1.33
CA GLY A 54 -8.51 -9.19 0.52
C GLY A 54 -7.78 -10.43 1.05
N LEU A 55 -6.65 -10.26 1.73
CA LEU A 55 -5.89 -11.37 2.33
C LEU A 55 -6.57 -11.99 3.57
N THR A 56 -7.57 -11.34 4.16
CA THR A 56 -8.27 -11.85 5.35
C THR A 56 -9.42 -12.79 5.05
N VAL A 57 -9.84 -12.91 3.78
CA VAL A 57 -10.99 -13.76 3.38
C VAL A 57 -10.62 -15.14 2.84
N ASP A 58 -9.32 -15.43 2.65
CA ASP A 58 -8.84 -16.74 2.15
C ASP A 58 -8.34 -17.69 3.26
N ALA A 59 -8.44 -17.29 4.54
CA ALA A 59 -7.98 -18.10 5.66
C ALA A 59 -9.13 -18.85 6.37
N CYS A 60 -10.05 -19.46 5.62
CA CYS A 60 -10.96 -20.49 6.14
C CYS A 60 -11.28 -21.51 5.03
N GLY A 61 -10.39 -22.48 4.85
CA GLY A 61 -10.71 -23.80 4.28
C GLY A 61 -10.52 -24.84 5.37
#